data_AF-A0A383BAH3-F1
#
_entry.id   AF-A0A383BAH3-F1
#
_cell.length_a   1.000
_cell.length_b   1.000
_cell.length_c   1.000
_cell.angle_alpha   90.00
_cell.angle_beta   90.00
_cell.angle_gamma   90.00
#
_symmetry.space_group_name_H-M   'P 1'
#
loop_
_entity.id
_entity.type
_entity.pdbx_description
1 polymer ?
#
loop_
_entity_poly.entity_id
_entity_poly.type
_entity_poly.pdbx_seq_one_letter_code
_entity_poly.pdbx_strand_id
1 'polypeptide(L)'
;MTANVALTDTFDQWRVKSNELIVMTQSDGMNNILKTIDTTNSTSNTTGSIITAGGIGITKSVTIGENLTVHGNVVVAGDTTISGNLVFGDADTDQVTFTADINSHIVPNANLTFNIGNTTMYWANTWTGHLTTEQKTDSAKPALTVSALDLDVMAVDINAGQTTANVVD
;
A
#
# COMPACT_ATOMS: atom_id res chain seq x y z
N MET A 1 58.52 23.16 -42.19
CA MET A 1 57.45 23.85 -41.46
C MET A 1 56.54 22.79 -40.86
N THR A 2 56.54 22.63 -39.54
CA THR A 2 55.58 21.77 -38.84
C THR A 2 54.37 22.63 -38.51
N ALA A 3 53.23 22.36 -39.13
CA ALA A 3 51.99 23.06 -38.79
C ALA A 3 51.52 22.61 -37.41
N ASN A 4 51.57 23.52 -36.43
CA ASN A 4 50.96 23.30 -35.13
C ASN A 4 49.46 23.55 -35.28
N VAL A 5 48.68 22.49 -35.46
CA VAL A 5 47.21 22.60 -35.43
C VAL A 5 46.81 22.77 -33.98
N ALA A 6 46.69 24.03 -33.54
CA ALA A 6 45.99 24.32 -32.29
C ALA A 6 44.53 23.90 -32.49
N LEU A 7 44.04 22.98 -31.65
CA LEU A 7 42.61 22.71 -31.52
C LEU A 7 41.96 23.95 -30.89
N THR A 8 41.82 25.00 -31.68
CA THR A 8 41.31 26.29 -31.24
C THR A 8 39.80 26.23 -31.25
N ASP A 9 39.22 26.59 -30.10
CA ASP A 9 37.85 27.06 -29.99
C ASP A 9 36.78 25.96 -30.21
N THR A 10 35.82 25.87 -29.29
CA THR A 10 34.68 24.93 -29.31
C THR A 10 34.98 23.43 -29.11
N PHE A 11 35.87 22.75 -29.86
CA PHE A 11 36.09 21.29 -29.71
C PHE A 11 36.82 20.89 -28.41
N ASP A 12 37.77 21.70 -27.96
CA ASP A 12 38.46 21.45 -26.69
C ASP A 12 37.53 21.73 -25.51
N GLN A 13 36.68 22.75 -25.62
CA GLN A 13 35.61 23.01 -24.64
C GLN A 13 34.58 21.88 -24.60
N TRP A 14 34.29 21.23 -25.72
CA TRP A 14 33.35 20.11 -25.81
C TRP A 14 33.88 18.82 -25.17
N ARG A 15 35.20 18.60 -25.20
CA ARG A 15 35.87 17.48 -24.52
C ARG A 15 36.08 17.72 -23.03
N VAL A 16 36.23 18.98 -22.61
CA VAL A 16 36.63 19.35 -21.23
C VAL A 16 35.43 19.76 -20.37
N LYS A 17 34.27 20.13 -20.96
CA LYS A 17 33.01 20.32 -20.23
C LYS A 17 32.31 18.98 -20.02
N SER A 18 31.63 18.82 -18.88
CA SER A 18 30.67 17.74 -18.65
C SER A 18 29.48 17.92 -19.61
N ASN A 19 29.65 17.54 -20.86
CA ASN A 19 28.58 17.57 -21.85
C ASN A 19 27.66 16.36 -21.59
N GLU A 20 26.53 16.63 -20.95
CA GLU A 20 25.52 15.63 -20.58
C GLU A 20 24.83 14.99 -21.81
N LEU A 21 25.10 15.46 -23.04
CA LEU A 21 24.59 14.86 -24.27
C LEU A 21 25.63 14.79 -25.39
N ILE A 22 26.59 13.86 -25.27
CA ILE A 22 27.33 13.30 -26.42
C ILE A 22 27.46 11.79 -26.22
N VAL A 23 26.34 11.07 -26.21
CA VAL A 23 26.39 9.64 -25.88
C VAL A 23 25.27 8.85 -26.54
N MET A 24 24.93 9.16 -27.79
CA MET A 24 24.07 8.28 -28.59
C MET A 24 24.87 7.51 -29.67
N THR A 25 26.21 7.59 -29.66
CA THR A 25 27.06 7.05 -30.74
C THR A 25 28.16 6.08 -30.29
N GLN A 26 28.25 5.72 -29.00
CA GLN A 26 29.29 4.78 -28.50
C GLN A 26 28.71 3.36 -28.32
N SER A 27 29.36 2.34 -28.90
CA SER A 27 28.91 0.94 -28.79
C SER A 27 29.08 0.35 -27.39
N ASP A 28 30.02 0.89 -26.62
CA ASP A 28 30.44 0.32 -25.33
C ASP A 28 29.62 0.89 -24.15
N GLY A 29 28.70 1.83 -24.43
CA GLY A 29 27.81 2.45 -23.44
C GLY A 29 28.51 3.38 -22.44
N MET A 30 27.81 3.70 -21.35
CA MET A 30 28.37 4.42 -20.19
C MET A 30 27.81 3.85 -18.90
N ASN A 31 28.60 3.92 -17.83
CA ASN A 31 28.17 3.47 -16.49
C ASN A 31 27.00 4.31 -15.93
N ASN A 32 26.97 5.62 -16.21
CA ASN A 32 25.89 6.53 -15.80
C ASN A 32 25.48 7.42 -16.97
N ILE A 33 24.29 7.22 -17.51
CA ILE A 33 23.78 7.96 -18.68
C ILE A 33 22.98 9.22 -18.34
N LEU A 34 22.53 9.36 -17.09
CA LEU A 34 21.73 10.48 -16.63
C LEU A 34 22.09 10.77 -15.17
N LYS A 35 22.49 12.02 -14.87
CA LYS A 35 22.80 12.46 -13.50
C LYS A 35 22.23 13.85 -13.26
N THR A 36 21.07 13.90 -12.65
CA THR A 36 20.47 15.15 -12.17
C THR A 36 21.00 15.51 -10.79
N ILE A 37 21.34 16.78 -10.56
CA ILE A 37 21.84 17.29 -9.27
C ILE A 37 20.87 18.23 -8.57
N ASP A 38 19.68 18.44 -9.13
CA ASP A 38 18.62 19.19 -8.44
C ASP A 38 18.15 18.40 -7.22
N THR A 39 18.27 19.02 -6.05
CA THR A 39 17.92 18.45 -4.75
C THR A 39 16.51 18.81 -4.30
N THR A 40 15.75 19.53 -5.13
CA THR A 40 14.40 19.95 -4.80
C THR A 40 13.43 18.78 -4.97
N ASN A 41 12.70 18.44 -3.91
CA ASN A 41 11.68 17.39 -3.97
C ASN A 41 10.57 17.75 -4.96
N SER A 42 10.13 16.76 -5.74
CA SER A 42 8.96 16.94 -6.60
C SER A 42 7.69 16.81 -5.77
N THR A 43 6.78 17.78 -5.91
CA THR A 43 5.45 17.77 -5.27
C THR A 43 4.32 17.58 -6.29
N SER A 44 4.67 17.46 -7.57
CA SER A 44 3.77 17.31 -8.72
C SER A 44 4.42 16.43 -9.79
N ASN A 45 3.62 15.95 -10.74
CA ASN A 45 4.10 15.28 -11.95
C ASN A 45 4.81 16.23 -12.95
N THR A 46 4.90 17.53 -12.67
CA THR A 46 5.55 18.53 -13.54
C THR A 46 6.73 19.29 -12.90
N THR A 47 7.16 18.91 -11.70
CA THR A 47 8.16 19.68 -10.92
C THR A 47 9.42 18.88 -10.57
N GLY A 48 9.63 17.72 -11.18
CA GLY A 48 10.77 16.85 -10.90
C GLY A 48 12.00 17.15 -11.75
N SER A 49 13.16 16.68 -11.30
CA SER A 49 14.43 16.76 -12.05
C SER A 49 14.46 15.89 -13.31
N ILE A 50 13.58 14.87 -13.36
CA ILE A 50 13.33 14.01 -14.51
C ILE A 50 11.82 14.04 -14.78
N ILE A 51 11.43 14.50 -15.97
CA ILE A 51 10.03 14.54 -16.43
C ILE A 51 9.98 13.92 -17.83
N THR A 52 9.11 12.95 -18.03
CA THR A 52 8.86 12.33 -19.34
C THR A 52 7.42 12.56 -19.75
N ALA A 53 7.18 12.92 -21.02
CA ALA A 53 5.82 13.04 -21.54
C ALA A 53 5.14 11.65 -21.73
N GLY A 54 5.94 10.62 -21.99
CA GLY A 54 5.52 9.21 -22.04
C GLY A 54 5.82 8.46 -20.74
N GLY A 55 5.46 7.17 -20.71
CA GLY A 55 5.76 6.28 -19.59
C GLY A 55 7.24 5.87 -19.52
N ILE A 56 7.64 5.37 -18.35
CA ILE A 56 8.98 4.84 -18.11
C ILE A 56 8.88 3.32 -17.97
N GLY A 57 9.58 2.59 -18.84
CA GLY A 57 9.73 1.14 -18.72
C GLY A 57 10.96 0.81 -17.89
N ILE A 58 10.79 0.03 -16.81
CA ILE A 58 11.89 -0.43 -15.97
C ILE A 58 11.82 -1.95 -15.84
N THR A 59 12.80 -2.65 -16.42
CA THR A 59 12.86 -4.12 -16.40
C THR A 59 13.43 -4.69 -15.10
N LYS A 60 14.18 -3.87 -14.35
CA LYS A 60 14.84 -4.26 -13.10
C LYS A 60 14.21 -3.52 -11.92
N SER A 61 14.86 -3.54 -10.76
CA SER A 61 14.35 -2.85 -9.58
C SER A 61 14.49 -1.34 -9.69
N VAL A 62 13.58 -0.61 -9.06
CA VAL A 62 13.73 0.80 -8.72
C VAL A 62 13.94 0.88 -7.21
N THR A 63 14.89 1.72 -6.76
CA THR A 63 15.09 2.04 -5.35
C THR A 63 14.74 3.51 -5.13
N ILE A 64 13.81 3.78 -4.21
CA ILE A 64 13.31 5.12 -3.88
C ILE A 64 13.78 5.43 -2.47
N GLY A 65 14.55 6.52 -2.30
CA GLY A 65 15.09 6.91 -0.99
C GLY A 65 14.08 7.63 -0.10
N GLU A 66 13.04 8.22 -0.70
CA GLU A 66 11.97 8.95 -0.01
C GLU A 66 10.59 8.39 -0.39
N ASN A 67 9.61 9.27 -0.63
CA ASN A 67 8.22 8.90 -0.86
C ASN A 67 7.96 8.52 -2.33
N LEU A 68 7.02 7.60 -2.54
CA LEU A 68 6.38 7.34 -3.82
C LEU A 68 4.95 7.87 -3.78
N THR A 69 4.64 8.81 -4.66
CA THR A 69 3.26 9.29 -4.88
C THR A 69 2.77 8.82 -6.24
N VAL A 70 1.60 8.19 -6.27
CA VAL A 70 0.95 7.72 -7.50
C VAL A 70 -0.41 8.38 -7.58
N HIS A 71 -0.64 9.17 -8.64
CA HIS A 71 -1.92 9.87 -8.84
C HIS A 71 -3.03 8.97 -9.41
N GLY A 72 -2.63 7.85 -10.02
CA GLY A 72 -3.54 6.83 -10.54
C GLY A 72 -3.51 5.56 -9.70
N ASN A 73 -3.86 4.45 -10.33
CA ASN A 73 -3.88 3.14 -9.67
C ASN A 73 -2.49 2.51 -9.61
N VAL A 74 -2.26 1.71 -8.57
CA VAL A 74 -1.12 0.79 -8.49
C VAL A 74 -1.62 -0.61 -8.83
N VAL A 75 -1.01 -1.27 -9.82
CA VAL A 75 -1.27 -2.67 -10.17
C VAL A 75 0.01 -3.46 -9.96
N VAL A 76 -0.06 -4.47 -9.09
CA VAL A 76 1.07 -5.36 -8.79
C VAL A 76 0.68 -6.76 -9.24
N ALA A 77 1.47 -7.35 -10.15
CA ALA A 77 1.18 -8.68 -10.68
C ALA A 77 1.59 -9.82 -9.74
N GLY A 78 2.52 -9.55 -8.83
CA GLY A 78 2.95 -10.46 -7.77
C GLY A 78 2.57 -9.93 -6.39
N ASP A 79 3.28 -10.42 -5.38
CA ASP A 79 3.02 -10.06 -3.99
C ASP A 79 3.50 -8.63 -3.66
N THR A 80 2.83 -8.02 -2.70
CA THR A 80 3.27 -6.76 -2.07
C THR A 80 3.57 -7.02 -0.59
N THR A 81 4.78 -6.67 -0.17
CA THR A 81 5.19 -6.74 1.24
C THR A 81 5.39 -5.32 1.77
N ILE A 82 4.70 -4.99 2.86
CA ILE A 82 4.84 -3.71 3.57
C ILE A 82 5.40 -4.01 4.95
N SER A 83 6.65 -3.65 5.19
CA SER A 83 7.32 -3.88 6.47
C SER A 83 6.83 -2.95 7.58
N GLY A 84 6.19 -1.83 7.22
CA GLY A 84 5.60 -0.87 8.14
C GLY A 84 4.08 -1.05 8.25
N ASN A 85 3.39 0.05 8.53
CA ASN A 85 1.93 0.07 8.59
C ASN A 85 1.32 0.29 7.21
N LEU A 86 0.12 -0.24 7.02
CA LEU A 86 -0.75 0.04 5.89
C LEU A 86 -2.01 0.74 6.41
N VAL A 87 -2.36 1.86 5.80
CA VAL A 87 -3.59 2.61 6.07
C VAL A 87 -4.40 2.61 4.78
N PHE A 88 -5.67 2.25 4.87
CA PHE A 88 -6.60 2.27 3.75
C PHE A 88 -7.64 3.36 3.94
N GLY A 89 -7.87 4.13 2.88
CA GLY A 89 -8.88 5.17 2.83
C GLY A 89 -8.56 6.41 3.67
N ASP A 90 -9.30 7.47 3.39
CA ASP A 90 -9.34 8.74 4.09
C ASP A 90 -10.77 9.29 4.26
N ALA A 91 -11.78 8.57 3.78
CA ALA A 91 -13.18 8.91 3.85
C ALA A 91 -14.06 7.68 4.15
N ASP A 92 -15.26 7.91 4.68
CA ASP A 92 -16.24 6.85 4.98
C ASP A 92 -16.76 6.12 3.71
N THR A 93 -16.44 6.63 2.52
CA THR A 93 -16.77 6.02 1.23
C THR A 93 -15.73 5.01 0.75
N ASP A 94 -14.57 4.92 1.39
CA ASP A 94 -13.53 3.99 0.99
C ASP A 94 -13.92 2.54 1.24
N GLN A 95 -13.38 1.66 0.41
CA GLN A 95 -13.64 0.23 0.47
C GLN A 95 -12.33 -0.54 0.44
N VAL A 96 -12.25 -1.55 1.31
CA VAL A 96 -11.28 -2.63 1.18
C VAL A 96 -12.05 -3.90 0.81
N THR A 97 -11.78 -4.43 -0.38
CA THR A 97 -12.38 -5.69 -0.85
C THR A 97 -11.34 -6.80 -0.79
N PHE A 98 -11.68 -7.86 -0.05
CA PHE A 98 -10.87 -9.08 0.02
C PHE A 98 -11.52 -10.15 -0.85
N THR A 99 -10.86 -10.50 -1.97
CA THR A 99 -11.26 -11.64 -2.81
C THR A 99 -10.50 -12.92 -2.47
N ALA A 100 -9.53 -12.84 -1.57
CA ALA A 100 -8.66 -13.92 -1.12
C ALA A 100 -8.81 -14.14 0.39
N ASP A 101 -8.26 -15.25 0.87
CA ASP A 101 -8.31 -15.64 2.27
C ASP A 101 -7.38 -14.80 3.15
N ILE A 102 -7.75 -14.62 4.42
CA ILE A 102 -6.89 -14.05 5.46
C ILE A 102 -6.19 -15.21 6.16
N ASN A 103 -4.90 -15.41 5.88
CA ASN A 103 -4.09 -16.47 6.48
C ASN A 103 -3.35 -16.01 7.74
N SER A 104 -4.06 -15.33 8.65
CA SER A 104 -3.52 -14.81 9.90
C SER A 104 -4.63 -14.47 10.90
N HIS A 105 -4.24 -14.07 12.11
CA HIS A 105 -5.17 -13.50 13.08
C HIS A 105 -5.51 -12.05 12.73
N ILE A 106 -6.74 -11.63 13.01
CA ILE A 106 -7.15 -10.22 12.98
C ILE A 106 -7.18 -9.73 14.43
N VAL A 107 -6.17 -8.96 14.83
CA VAL A 107 -5.99 -8.51 16.23
C VAL A 107 -5.93 -6.98 16.27
N PRO A 108 -6.83 -6.31 17.01
CA PRO A 108 -6.76 -4.85 17.18
C PRO A 108 -5.54 -4.43 18.00
N ASN A 109 -5.02 -3.23 17.75
CA ASN A 109 -3.85 -2.68 18.47
C ASN A 109 -4.19 -2.00 19.81
N ALA A 110 -5.46 -1.97 20.19
CA ALA A 110 -5.93 -1.50 21.49
C ALA A 110 -7.11 -2.34 21.97
N ASN A 111 -7.07 -2.73 23.25
CA ASN A 111 -8.07 -3.61 23.84
C ASN A 111 -9.44 -2.93 23.91
N LEU A 112 -10.51 -3.64 23.54
CA LEU A 112 -11.91 -3.19 23.63
C LEU A 112 -12.17 -1.78 23.04
N THR A 113 -11.45 -1.40 21.98
CA THR A 113 -11.49 -0.05 21.39
C THR A 113 -12.12 -0.01 20.00
N PHE A 114 -11.94 -1.06 19.20
CA PHE A 114 -12.37 -1.10 17.80
C PHE A 114 -13.57 -2.03 17.61
N ASN A 115 -14.47 -1.64 16.70
CA ASN A 115 -15.66 -2.40 16.36
C ASN A 115 -15.46 -3.20 15.07
N ILE A 116 -16.25 -4.27 14.91
CA ILE A 116 -16.49 -4.94 13.63
C ILE A 116 -17.92 -4.58 13.21
N GLY A 117 -18.05 -3.68 12.23
CA GLY A 117 -19.34 -3.04 11.91
C GLY A 117 -19.64 -1.83 12.81
N ASN A 118 -20.86 -1.29 12.72
CA ASN A 118 -21.32 -0.18 13.53
C ASN A 118 -22.86 -0.23 13.74
N THR A 119 -23.46 0.80 14.33
CA THR A 119 -24.90 0.81 14.69
C THR A 119 -25.86 0.93 13.50
N THR A 120 -25.37 1.22 12.29
CA THR A 120 -26.18 1.31 11.07
C THR A 120 -25.73 0.32 9.99
N MET A 121 -24.52 -0.23 10.10
CA MET A 121 -23.89 -1.12 9.14
C MET A 121 -23.47 -2.42 9.82
N TYR A 122 -24.26 -3.46 9.62
CA TYR A 122 -24.05 -4.80 10.18
C TYR A 122 -23.53 -5.77 9.12
N TRP A 123 -22.72 -6.73 9.55
CA TRP A 123 -22.45 -7.91 8.74
C TRP A 123 -23.71 -8.78 8.68
N ALA A 124 -23.97 -9.37 7.51
CA ALA A 124 -25.15 -10.22 7.34
C ALA A 124 -25.09 -11.47 8.24
N ASN A 125 -23.91 -12.07 8.39
CA ASN A 125 -23.71 -13.31 9.15
C ASN A 125 -22.26 -13.43 9.64
N THR A 126 -22.03 -14.24 10.68
CA THR A 126 -20.71 -14.66 11.13
C THR A 126 -20.70 -16.16 11.34
N TRP A 127 -19.79 -16.88 10.67
CA TRP A 127 -19.51 -18.29 10.94
C TRP A 127 -18.15 -18.39 11.63
N THR A 128 -18.16 -18.62 12.94
CA THR A 128 -16.96 -18.80 13.76
C THR A 128 -17.04 -20.12 14.51
N GLY A 129 -15.89 -20.64 14.95
CA GLY A 129 -15.84 -21.77 15.87
C GLY A 129 -16.21 -21.31 17.28
N HIS A 130 -15.21 -21.09 18.12
CA HIS A 130 -15.41 -20.57 19.47
C HIS A 130 -15.66 -19.06 19.46
N LEU A 131 -16.56 -18.59 20.34
CA LEU A 131 -16.79 -17.16 20.60
C LEU A 131 -16.62 -16.90 22.10
N THR A 132 -15.69 -15.99 22.43
CA THR A 132 -15.57 -15.39 23.76
C THR A 132 -16.01 -13.93 23.66
N THR A 133 -16.83 -13.46 24.61
CA THR A 133 -17.23 -12.05 24.71
C THR A 133 -16.82 -11.50 26.07
N GLU A 134 -16.19 -10.34 26.08
CA GLU A 134 -15.79 -9.64 27.30
C GLU A 134 -16.12 -8.15 27.18
N GLN A 135 -16.58 -7.56 28.28
CA GLN A 135 -16.90 -6.13 28.38
C GLN A 135 -15.82 -5.39 29.18
N LYS A 136 -15.63 -4.11 28.89
CA LYS A 136 -14.74 -3.26 29.70
C LYS A 136 -15.36 -3.02 31.08
N THR A 137 -14.54 -2.78 32.10
CA THR A 137 -14.99 -2.51 33.48
C THR A 137 -15.96 -1.32 33.58
N ASP A 138 -15.89 -0.37 32.65
CA ASP A 138 -16.73 0.82 32.56
C ASP A 138 -17.66 0.81 31.32
N SER A 139 -17.87 -0.35 30.68
CA SER A 139 -18.67 -0.50 29.45
C SER A 139 -20.12 0.02 29.60
N ALA A 140 -20.68 -0.08 30.80
CA ALA A 140 -22.11 0.13 31.08
C ALA A 140 -23.07 -0.74 30.22
N LYS A 141 -22.53 -1.71 29.48
CA LYS A 141 -23.25 -2.68 28.65
C LYS A 141 -22.78 -4.10 28.94
N PRO A 142 -23.66 -5.11 28.80
CA PRO A 142 -23.27 -6.51 28.93
C PRO A 142 -22.35 -6.93 27.78
N ALA A 143 -21.54 -7.96 28.01
CA ALA A 143 -20.57 -8.52 27.06
C ALA A 143 -21.25 -9.07 25.80
N LEU A 144 -22.48 -9.56 25.94
CA LEU A 144 -23.33 -9.99 24.83
C LEU A 144 -24.68 -9.27 24.91
N THR A 145 -25.07 -8.65 23.80
CA THR A 145 -26.42 -8.10 23.58
C THR A 145 -26.97 -8.72 22.30
N VAL A 146 -28.18 -9.28 22.36
CA VAL A 146 -28.90 -9.78 21.18
C VAL A 146 -30.22 -9.05 21.07
N SER A 147 -30.49 -8.50 19.88
CA SER A 147 -31.72 -7.77 19.56
C SER A 147 -32.22 -8.21 18.18
N ALA A 148 -33.49 -8.63 18.10
CA ALA A 148 -34.17 -8.91 16.85
C ALA A 148 -35.13 -7.77 16.53
N LEU A 149 -35.08 -7.29 15.29
CA LEU A 149 -36.04 -6.30 14.76
C LEU A 149 -37.26 -6.97 14.12
N ASP A 150 -37.11 -8.22 13.71
CA ASP A 150 -38.19 -9.03 13.18
C ASP A 150 -39.00 -9.63 14.34
N LEU A 151 -40.30 -9.32 14.40
CA LEU A 151 -41.21 -9.77 15.46
C LEU A 151 -41.67 -11.22 15.25
N ASP A 152 -41.53 -11.74 14.03
CA ASP A 152 -42.05 -13.05 13.64
C ASP A 152 -40.96 -14.14 13.65
N VAL A 153 -39.72 -13.77 13.99
CA VAL A 153 -38.56 -14.68 14.01
C VAL A 153 -37.94 -14.76 15.41
N MET A 154 -37.55 -15.98 15.80
CA MET A 154 -36.86 -16.22 17.06
C MET A 154 -35.47 -15.54 17.05
N ALA A 155 -35.21 -14.66 18.03
CA ALA A 155 -33.97 -13.90 18.12
C ALA A 155 -32.73 -14.75 18.43
N VAL A 156 -32.91 -15.85 19.16
CA VAL A 156 -31.85 -16.77 19.58
C VAL A 156 -32.37 -18.19 19.46
N ASP A 157 -31.77 -18.97 18.57
CA ASP A 157 -31.93 -20.42 18.50
C ASP A 157 -30.62 -21.09 18.91
N ILE A 158 -30.67 -22.01 19.88
CA ILE A 158 -29.50 -22.73 20.36
C ILE A 158 -29.77 -24.22 20.18
N ASN A 159 -29.31 -24.76 19.06
CA ASN A 159 -29.28 -26.19 18.82
C ASN A 159 -27.94 -26.78 19.26
N ALA A 160 -27.75 -26.88 20.57
CA ALA A 160 -26.52 -27.41 21.13
C ALA A 160 -26.61 -28.94 21.18
N GLY A 161 -26.18 -29.62 20.12
CA GLY A 161 -26.03 -31.08 20.08
C GLY A 161 -24.57 -31.49 20.01
N GLN A 162 -24.12 -32.40 20.87
CA GLN A 162 -22.80 -33.03 20.77
C GLN A 162 -22.96 -34.51 20.41
N THR A 163 -22.04 -35.07 19.64
CA THR A 163 -22.09 -36.49 19.23
C THR A 163 -21.68 -37.45 20.35
N THR A 164 -21.06 -36.97 21.44
CA THR A 164 -20.41 -37.85 22.43
C THR A 164 -20.58 -37.46 23.90
N ALA A 165 -21.25 -36.36 24.25
CA ALA A 165 -21.47 -35.97 25.66
C ALA A 165 -22.68 -35.04 25.83
N ASN A 166 -23.11 -34.87 27.08
CA ASN A 166 -24.24 -34.02 27.43
C ASN A 166 -23.87 -32.53 27.27
N VAL A 167 -24.85 -31.75 26.85
CA VAL A 167 -24.71 -30.35 26.44
C VAL A 167 -24.71 -29.38 27.64
N VAL A 168 -25.00 -29.93 28.81
CA VAL A 168 -25.17 -29.19 30.05
C VAL A 168 -24.24 -29.80 31.09
N ASP A 169 -23.24 -29.03 31.51
CA ASP A 169 -22.70 -29.04 32.87
C ASP A 169 -22.86 -27.61 33.41
#